data_AF-A0A6I9IR97-F1
#
_entry.id   AF-A0A6I9IR97-F1
#
_cell.length_a   1.000
_cell.length_b   1.000
_cell.length_c   1.000
_cell.angle_alpha   90.00
_cell.angle_beta   90.00
_cell.angle_gamma   90.00
#
_symmetry.space_group_name_H-M   'P 1'
#
loop_
_entity.id
_entity.type
_entity.pdbx_description
1 polymer ?
#
loop_
_entity_poly.entity_id
_entity_poly.type
_entity_poly.pdbx_seq_one_letter_code
_entity_poly.pdbx_strand_id
1 'polypeptide(L)'
;MTSQSSLVPLPINHEVAGGSGSSSDMADGGGWRPPRPCEAYRAEWELCCSAGHFLRHYYVHGERPACGQWRRDLASCREWEERRSAEAQRSLCESERARVRAAQKHGLVWTPRQSPPADWHLPLPQDKDS
;
A
#
# COMPACT_ATOMS: atom_id res chain seq x y z
N MET A 1 24.96 -2.04 51.36
CA MET A 1 23.75 -1.20 51.17
C MET A 1 23.35 -1.29 49.71
N THR A 2 22.57 -2.32 49.37
CA THR A 2 22.10 -2.60 48.01
C THR A 2 20.76 -1.89 47.80
N SER A 3 20.72 -0.91 46.90
CA SER A 3 19.46 -0.31 46.43
C SER A 3 19.25 -0.75 44.99
N GLN A 4 18.49 -1.83 44.81
CA GLN A 4 17.99 -2.23 43.50
C GLN A 4 16.72 -1.43 43.22
N SER A 5 16.81 -0.45 42.32
CA SER A 5 15.63 0.22 41.77
C SER A 5 14.97 -0.72 40.76
N SER A 6 13.93 -1.43 41.20
CA SER A 6 13.02 -2.16 40.30
C SER A 6 12.17 -1.16 39.52
N LEU A 7 12.49 -0.96 38.24
CA LEU A 7 11.57 -0.33 37.28
C LEU A 7 10.58 -1.40 36.81
N VAL A 8 9.36 -1.33 37.32
CA VAL A 8 8.24 -2.14 36.85
C VAL A 8 7.66 -1.45 35.61
N PRO A 9 7.56 -2.12 34.44
CA PRO A 9 6.88 -1.54 33.29
C PRO A 9 5.35 -1.56 33.50
N LEU A 10 4.70 -0.44 33.19
CA LEU A 10 3.24 -0.32 33.20
C LEU A 10 2.61 -1.19 32.10
N PRO A 11 1.44 -1.82 32.35
CA PRO A 11 0.73 -2.58 31.32
C PRO A 11 0.17 -1.64 30.25
N ILE A 12 0.46 -1.96 28.99
CA ILE A 12 -0.17 -1.31 27.82
C ILE A 12 -1.56 -1.93 27.67
N ASN A 13 -2.59 -1.17 28.05
CA ASN A 13 -3.98 -1.55 27.78
C ASN A 13 -4.27 -1.41 26.28
N HIS A 14 -4.48 -2.51 25.58
CA HIS A 14 -5.07 -2.50 24.23
C HIS A 14 -6.59 -2.60 24.37
N GLU A 15 -7.28 -1.46 24.40
CA GLU A 15 -8.73 -1.43 24.17
C GLU A 15 -8.99 -1.72 22.69
N VAL A 16 -9.48 -2.93 22.41
CA VAL A 16 -10.07 -3.26 21.10
C VAL A 16 -11.48 -2.73 21.10
N ALA A 17 -11.66 -1.51 20.59
CA ALA A 17 -12.97 -1.01 20.22
C ALA A 17 -13.46 -1.77 18.97
N GLY A 18 -14.28 -2.79 19.21
CA GLY A 18 -15.07 -3.45 18.18
C GLY A 18 -16.09 -2.49 17.60
N GLY A 19 -15.74 -1.84 16.48
CA GLY A 19 -16.65 -1.07 15.66
C GLY A 19 -17.12 -1.91 14.48
N SER A 20 -18.24 -2.61 14.64
CA SER A 20 -19.01 -3.18 13.53
C SER A 20 -19.66 -2.04 12.72
N GLY A 21 -18.87 -1.40 11.86
CA GLY A 21 -19.37 -0.45 10.87
C GLY A 21 -19.92 -1.20 9.67
N SER A 22 -21.22 -1.54 9.73
CA SER A 22 -21.98 -1.95 8.55
C SER A 22 -21.98 -0.81 7.55
N SER A 23 -21.15 -0.90 6.51
CA SER A 23 -21.03 0.11 5.45
C SER A 23 -22.29 0.04 4.58
N SER A 24 -23.35 0.69 5.03
CA SER A 24 -24.60 0.89 4.31
C SER A 24 -24.98 2.36 4.44
N ASP A 25 -24.07 3.25 4.03
CA ASP A 25 -24.37 4.67 3.88
C ASP A 25 -23.51 5.21 2.75
N MET A 26 -24.08 5.27 1.54
CA MET A 26 -23.76 6.29 0.52
C MET A 26 -24.97 6.45 -0.39
N ALA A 27 -26.07 6.93 0.18
CA ALA A 27 -27.14 7.57 -0.57
C ALA A 27 -27.51 8.87 0.13
N ASP A 28 -26.55 9.81 0.18
CA ASP A 28 -26.83 11.18 0.60
C ASP A 28 -26.04 12.16 -0.27
N GLY A 29 -26.75 12.90 -1.12
CA GLY A 29 -26.45 14.24 -1.66
C GLY A 29 -25.11 14.60 -2.33
N GLY A 30 -24.06 13.79 -2.24
CA GLY A 30 -22.73 14.03 -2.80
C GLY A 30 -22.49 13.15 -4.01
N GLY A 31 -22.46 13.75 -5.21
CA GLY A 31 -22.15 13.01 -6.43
C GLY A 31 -20.83 12.23 -6.30
N TRP A 32 -20.83 10.96 -6.73
CA TRP A 32 -19.66 10.10 -6.67
C TRP A 32 -18.41 10.80 -7.23
N ARG A 33 -17.27 10.60 -6.56
CA ARG A 33 -15.96 11.10 -6.99
C ARG A 33 -15.05 9.92 -7.31
N PRO A 34 -14.22 10.01 -8.35
CA PRO A 34 -13.18 9.03 -8.62
C PRO A 34 -12.28 8.82 -7.39
N PRO A 35 -11.82 7.59 -7.10
CA PRO A 35 -10.94 7.31 -5.95
C PRO A 35 -9.63 8.11 -5.95
N ARG A 36 -9.20 8.57 -7.13
CA ARG A 36 -8.05 9.45 -7.35
C ARG A 36 -8.43 10.50 -8.39
N PRO A 37 -7.87 11.73 -8.34
CA PRO A 37 -8.07 12.70 -9.41
C PRO A 37 -7.46 12.20 -10.74
N CYS A 38 -7.97 12.67 -11.88
CA CYS A 38 -7.49 12.22 -13.19
C CYS A 38 -5.99 12.45 -13.41
N GLU A 39 -5.41 13.45 -12.76
CA GLU A 39 -3.98 13.74 -12.89
C GLU A 39 -3.09 12.74 -12.17
N ALA A 40 -3.61 12.07 -11.14
CA ALA A 40 -2.93 10.93 -10.55
C ALA A 40 -2.89 9.76 -11.55
N TYR A 41 -4.00 9.44 -12.22
CA TYR A 41 -4.01 8.38 -13.25
C TYR A 41 -3.08 8.69 -14.43
N ARG A 42 -2.98 9.97 -14.80
CA ARG A 42 -2.03 10.44 -15.83
C ARG A 42 -0.59 10.21 -15.39
N ALA A 43 -0.22 10.68 -14.20
CA ALA A 43 1.13 10.54 -13.67
C ALA A 43 1.55 9.06 -13.58
N GLU A 44 0.64 8.18 -13.14
CA GLU A 44 0.90 6.73 -13.08
C GLU A 44 1.08 6.11 -14.47
N TRP A 45 0.28 6.54 -15.46
CA TRP A 45 0.44 6.08 -16.83
C TRP A 45 1.79 6.51 -17.43
N GLU A 46 2.17 7.78 -17.24
CA GLU A 46 3.45 8.34 -17.69
C GLU A 46 4.64 7.65 -17.01
N LEU A 47 4.56 7.46 -15.68
CA LEU A 47 5.56 6.73 -14.92
C LEU A 47 5.69 5.28 -15.43
N CYS A 48 4.57 4.59 -15.65
CA CYS A 48 4.59 3.21 -16.15
C CYS A 48 5.31 3.11 -17.50
N CYS A 49 5.07 4.08 -18.38
CA CYS A 49 5.66 4.14 -19.72
C CYS A 49 7.11 4.66 -19.73
N SER A 50 7.60 5.21 -18.62
CA SER A 50 8.94 5.80 -18.56
C SER A 50 10.04 4.76 -18.76
N ALA A 51 11.15 5.18 -19.38
CA ALA A 51 12.30 4.31 -19.63
C ALA A 51 12.90 3.74 -18.34
N GLY A 52 12.93 4.53 -17.25
CA GLY A 52 13.43 4.08 -15.96
C GLY A 52 12.55 3.01 -15.33
N HIS A 53 11.22 3.17 -15.41
CA HIS A 53 10.29 2.13 -14.94
C HIS A 53 10.41 0.86 -15.79
N PHE A 54 10.51 1.01 -17.12
CA PHE A 54 10.76 -0.12 -18.02
C PHE A 54 12.02 -0.89 -17.63
N LEU A 55 13.16 -0.22 -17.48
CA LEU A 55 14.42 -0.86 -17.15
C LEU A 55 14.33 -1.64 -15.82
N ARG A 56 13.77 -1.02 -14.78
CA ARG A 56 13.61 -1.67 -13.47
C ARG A 56 12.67 -2.88 -13.55
N HIS A 57 11.52 -2.72 -14.20
CA HIS A 57 10.54 -3.79 -14.35
C HIS A 57 11.11 -4.97 -15.13
N TYR A 58 11.83 -4.69 -16.22
CA TYR A 58 12.50 -5.71 -17.01
C TYR A 58 13.59 -6.43 -16.22
N TYR A 59 14.37 -5.70 -15.41
CA TYR A 59 15.40 -6.30 -14.57
C TYR A 59 14.83 -7.28 -13.52
N VAL A 60 13.71 -6.92 -12.87
CA VAL A 60 13.10 -7.74 -11.82
C VAL A 60 12.26 -8.90 -12.38
N HIS A 61 11.50 -8.65 -13.45
CA HIS A 61 10.48 -9.58 -13.95
C HIS A 61 10.79 -10.18 -15.33
N GLY A 62 11.80 -9.68 -16.05
CA GLY A 62 12.16 -10.15 -17.40
C GLY A 62 11.17 -9.73 -18.50
N GLU A 63 10.16 -8.92 -18.18
CA GLU A 63 9.09 -8.55 -19.09
C GLU A 63 8.83 -7.03 -19.09
N ARG A 64 8.19 -6.56 -20.17
CA ARG A 64 7.78 -5.16 -20.30
C ARG A 64 6.47 -4.92 -19.52
N PRO A 65 6.36 -3.85 -18.70
CA PRO A 65 5.16 -3.60 -17.92
C PRO A 65 3.94 -3.36 -18.81
N ALA A 66 2.80 -3.93 -18.40
CA ALA A 66 1.53 -3.76 -19.10
C ALA A 66 0.83 -2.45 -18.69
N CYS A 67 1.24 -1.32 -19.26
CA CYS A 67 0.68 0.01 -18.95
C CYS A 67 -0.74 0.29 -19.47
N GLY A 68 -1.36 -0.69 -20.15
CA GLY A 68 -2.68 -0.54 -20.75
C GLY A 68 -3.80 -0.27 -19.74
N GLN A 69 -3.68 -0.80 -18.51
CA GLN A 69 -4.67 -0.57 -17.46
C GLN A 69 -4.71 0.91 -17.06
N TRP A 70 -3.56 1.50 -16.71
CA TRP A 70 -3.47 2.92 -16.36
C TRP A 70 -4.01 3.85 -17.45
N ARG A 71 -3.78 3.53 -18.72
CA ARG A 71 -4.34 4.28 -19.84
C ARG A 71 -5.87 4.21 -19.89
N ARG A 72 -6.45 3.03 -19.65
CA ARG A 72 -7.91 2.85 -19.58
C ARG A 72 -8.50 3.60 -18.38
N ASP A 73 -7.85 3.54 -17.23
CA ASP A 73 -8.31 4.25 -16.03
C ASP A 73 -8.29 5.77 -16.24
N LEU A 74 -7.24 6.30 -16.87
CA LEU A 74 -7.20 7.72 -17.24
C LEU A 74 -8.35 8.11 -18.18
N ALA A 75 -8.65 7.26 -19.17
CA ALA A 75 -9.76 7.50 -20.10
C ALA A 75 -11.12 7.45 -19.39
N SER A 76 -11.35 6.44 -18.55
CA SER A 76 -12.57 6.33 -17.74
C SER A 76 -12.70 7.52 -16.76
N CYS A 77 -11.60 8.00 -16.19
CA CYS A 77 -11.63 9.16 -15.31
C CYS A 77 -12.11 10.42 -16.04
N ARG A 78 -11.55 10.71 -17.22
CA ARG A 78 -11.99 11.84 -18.05
C ARG A 78 -13.45 11.71 -18.47
N GLU A 79 -13.86 10.51 -18.89
CA GLU A 79 -15.24 10.24 -19.25
C GLU A 79 -16.22 10.47 -18.09
N TRP A 80 -15.81 10.15 -16.85
CA TRP A 80 -16.59 10.52 -15.67
C TRP A 80 -16.68 12.03 -15.48
N GLU A 81 -15.56 12.75 -15.56
CA GLU A 81 -15.55 14.21 -15.37
C GLU A 81 -16.43 14.94 -16.38
N GLU A 82 -16.42 14.49 -17.64
CA GLU A 82 -17.20 15.07 -18.73
C GLU A 82 -18.68 14.65 -18.69
N ARG A 83 -18.96 13.36 -18.54
CA ARG A 83 -20.27 12.76 -18.84
C ARG A 83 -20.92 12.07 -17.64
N ARG A 84 -20.23 11.95 -16.51
CA ARG A 84 -20.69 11.23 -15.31
C ARG A 84 -21.20 9.82 -15.63
N SER A 85 -20.51 9.13 -16.54
CA SER A 85 -20.91 7.79 -17.02
C SER A 85 -20.82 6.74 -15.91
N ALA A 86 -21.88 5.94 -15.76
CA ALA A 86 -21.92 4.83 -14.82
C ALA A 86 -20.90 3.72 -15.17
N GLU A 87 -20.60 3.52 -16.47
CA GLU A 87 -19.57 2.58 -16.95
C GLU A 87 -18.18 3.02 -16.50
N ALA A 88 -17.86 4.31 -16.67
CA ALA A 88 -16.60 4.90 -16.22
C ALA A 88 -16.43 4.76 -14.69
N GLN A 89 -17.48 5.05 -13.93
CA GLN A 89 -17.50 4.86 -12.48
C GLN A 89 -17.21 3.40 -12.09
N ARG A 90 -17.90 2.45 -12.70
CA ARG A 90 -17.72 1.01 -12.43
C ARG A 90 -16.31 0.54 -12.76
N SER A 91 -15.81 0.90 -13.95
CA SER A 91 -14.45 0.59 -14.42
C SER A 91 -13.38 1.05 -13.42
N LEU A 92 -13.47 2.29 -12.94
CA LEU A 92 -12.54 2.85 -11.97
C LEU A 92 -12.61 2.15 -10.60
N CYS A 93 -13.83 1.89 -10.11
CA CYS A 93 -14.02 1.19 -8.84
C CYS A 93 -13.43 -0.23 -8.90
N GLU A 94 -13.63 -0.95 -10.00
CA GLU A 94 -13.13 -2.30 -10.18
C GLU A 94 -11.59 -2.32 -10.29
N SER A 95 -11.00 -1.40 -11.04
CA SER A 95 -9.55 -1.35 -11.21
C SER A 95 -8.83 -0.98 -9.90
N GLU A 96 -9.36 -0.03 -9.12
CA GLU A 96 -8.82 0.34 -7.81
C GLU A 96 -8.96 -0.81 -6.80
N ARG A 97 -10.11 -1.49 -6.77
CA ARG A 97 -10.27 -2.70 -5.94
C ARG A 97 -9.29 -3.80 -6.33
N ALA A 98 -9.02 -3.98 -7.62
CA ALA A 98 -8.00 -4.93 -8.09
C ALA A 98 -6.60 -4.52 -7.60
N ARG A 99 -6.24 -3.24 -7.68
CA ARG A 99 -4.97 -2.70 -7.17
C ARG A 99 -4.79 -2.93 -5.67
N VAL A 100 -5.80 -2.62 -4.86
CA VAL A 100 -5.76 -2.83 -3.40
C VAL A 100 -5.57 -4.30 -3.06
N ARG A 101 -6.31 -5.20 -3.74
CA ARG A 101 -6.16 -6.64 -3.55
C ARG A 101 -4.78 -7.17 -3.96
N ALA A 102 -4.23 -6.66 -5.06
CA ALA A 102 -2.88 -7.03 -5.50
C ALA A 102 -1.81 -6.58 -4.49
N ALA A 103 -1.92 -5.36 -3.95
CA ALA A 103 -1.01 -4.86 -2.92
C ALA A 103 -1.06 -5.71 -1.62
N GLN A 104 -2.25 -6.20 -1.25
CA GLN A 104 -2.45 -7.05 -0.08
C GLN A 104 -1.96 -8.49 -0.25
N LYS A 105 -1.66 -8.94 -1.48
CA LYS A 105 -1.24 -10.32 -1.76
C LYS A 105 0.10 -10.67 -1.11
N HIS A 106 0.95 -9.67 -0.87
CA HIS A 106 2.27 -9.88 -0.27
C HIS A 106 2.17 -9.75 1.26
N GLY A 107 2.07 -10.90 1.93
CA GLY A 107 2.14 -10.96 3.39
C GLY A 107 3.54 -10.63 3.92
N LEU A 108 3.62 -10.27 5.20
CA LEU A 108 4.90 -10.11 5.89
C LEU A 108 5.61 -11.46 5.96
N VAL A 109 6.77 -11.58 5.32
CA VAL A 109 7.64 -12.78 5.43
C VAL A 109 8.23 -12.87 6.83
N TRP A 110 8.47 -11.73 7.48
CA TRP A 110 9.04 -11.64 8.82
C TRP A 110 8.02 -11.05 9.78
N THR A 111 7.82 -11.69 10.92
CA THR A 111 7.05 -11.12 12.02
C THR A 111 7.75 -9.88 12.56
N PRO A 112 7.04 -8.76 12.79
CA PRO A 112 7.62 -7.57 13.41
C PRO A 112 8.26 -7.91 14.75
N ARG A 113 9.53 -7.51 14.95
CA ARG A 113 10.23 -7.71 16.23
C ARG A 113 9.68 -6.74 17.26
N GLN A 114 9.45 -7.22 18.47
CA GLN A 114 9.01 -6.39 19.60
C GLN A 114 10.18 -5.64 20.26
N SER A 115 11.39 -6.22 20.20
CA SER A 115 12.62 -5.61 20.70
C SER A 115 13.81 -6.07 19.87
N PRO A 116 14.94 -5.34 19.89
CA PRO A 116 16.20 -5.81 19.34
C PRO A 116 16.64 -7.14 20.01
N PRO A 117 17.37 -8.02 19.32
CA PRO A 117 18.06 -9.16 19.95
C PRO A 117 18.96 -8.67 21.08
N ALA A 118 19.05 -9.39 22.21
CA ALA A 118 19.79 -8.91 23.39
C ALA A 118 21.30 -8.71 23.13
N ASP A 119 21.84 -9.46 22.20
CA ASP A 119 23.24 -9.49 21.78
C ASP A 119 23.57 -8.55 20.60
N TRP A 120 22.61 -7.74 20.14
CA TRP A 120 22.79 -6.84 18.99
C TRP A 120 23.96 -5.85 19.15
N HIS A 121 24.31 -5.52 20.40
CA HIS A 121 25.37 -4.57 20.75
C HIS A 121 26.75 -5.26 20.93
N LEU A 122 26.83 -6.58 20.85
CA LEU A 122 28.11 -7.27 20.97
C LEU A 122 28.96 -7.07 19.71
N PRO A 123 30.30 -6.96 19.85
CA PRO A 123 31.18 -6.89 18.70
C PRO A 123 31.08 -8.17 17.86
N LEU A 124 31.22 -8.03 16.54
CA LEU A 124 31.25 -9.17 15.63
C LEU A 124 32.38 -10.14 16.04
N PRO A 125 32.16 -11.47 15.96
CA PRO A 125 33.22 -12.44 16.18
C PRO A 125 34.40 -12.15 15.25
N GLN A 126 35.61 -12.12 15.79
CA GLN A 126 36.82 -12.02 14.97
C GLN A 126 36.96 -13.34 14.21
N ASP A 127 37.10 -13.27 12.89
CA ASP A 127 37.49 -14.43 12.10
C ASP A 127 38.82 -14.93 12.67
N LYS A 128 38.84 -16.18 13.14
CA LYS A 128 40.11 -16.82 13.45
C LYS A 128 40.75 -17.13 12.11
N ASP A 129 41.81 -16.38 11.79
CA ASP A 129 42.65 -16.58 10.62
C ASP A 129 42.87 -18.09 10.39
N SER A 130 42.54 -18.54 9.18
CA SER A 130 42.63 -19.93 8.71
C SER A 130 44.06 -20.45 8.67
#